data_AF-A0A926W2T2-F1
#
_entry.id   AF-A0A926W2T2-F1
#
_cell.length_a   1.000
_cell.length_b   1.000
_cell.length_c   1.000
_cell.angle_alpha   90.00
_cell.angle_beta   90.00
_cell.angle_gamma   90.00
#
_symmetry.space_group_name_H-M   'P 1'
#
loop_
_entity.id
_entity.type
_entity.pdbx_description
1 polymer ?
#
loop_
_entity_poly.entity_id
_entity_poly.type
_entity_poly.pdbx_seq_one_letter_code
_entity_poly.pdbx_strand_id
1 'polypeptide(L)'
;LPSNITDAERERLTALLPLLSQALWIEQRLYEIIQDHISNPRRKGANDLASIDIRKTTLLPDSKYSFGFGAPTDLALPIIASYRVFLDKDYKWILPFNEFAEDFLQHVWTNYFRKYLVSEKTAGNTVGTKISRNQEIWESLYISAQSYLNQHLVKMVNSSKSEEPKLTESTNKRARRKSNGLNATSVPK
;
A
#
# COMPACT_ATOMS: atom_id res chain seq x y z
N LEU A 1 38.24 -11.08 -6.67
CA LEU A 1 38.52 -10.02 -5.68
C LEU A 1 37.17 -9.52 -5.17
N PRO A 2 36.93 -9.44 -3.86
CA PRO A 2 35.72 -8.80 -3.37
C PRO A 2 35.77 -7.33 -3.80
N SER A 3 34.73 -6.88 -4.51
CA SER A 3 34.57 -5.48 -4.91
C SER A 3 34.47 -4.63 -3.65
N ASN A 4 35.43 -3.72 -3.44
CA ASN A 4 35.34 -2.75 -2.36
C ASN A 4 34.10 -1.89 -2.58
N ILE A 5 33.23 -1.81 -1.57
CA ILE A 5 32.06 -0.92 -1.57
C ILE A 5 32.58 0.51 -1.68
N THR A 6 32.13 1.23 -2.71
CA THR A 6 32.47 2.63 -2.92
C THR A 6 31.85 3.52 -1.84
N ASP A 7 32.41 4.71 -1.60
CA ASP A 7 31.84 5.63 -0.61
C ASP A 7 30.40 6.03 -0.94
N ALA A 8 30.08 6.17 -2.23
CA ALA A 8 28.72 6.42 -2.69
C ALA A 8 27.75 5.25 -2.39
N GLU A 9 28.19 4.01 -2.58
CA GLU A 9 27.39 2.83 -2.21
C GLU A 9 27.22 2.73 -0.69
N ARG A 10 28.28 3.04 0.08
CA ARG A 10 28.22 3.06 1.55
C ARG A 10 27.22 4.10 2.05
N GLU A 11 27.25 5.31 1.51
CA GLU A 11 26.32 6.38 1.85
C GLU A 11 24.87 5.97 1.52
N ARG A 12 24.65 5.42 0.32
CA ARG A 12 23.34 4.90 -0.09
C ARG A 12 22.83 3.79 0.82
N LEU A 13 23.68 2.82 1.17
CA LEU A 13 23.31 1.73 2.10
C LEU A 13 22.97 2.28 3.48
N THR A 14 23.71 3.29 3.95
CA THR A 14 23.46 3.95 5.23
C THR A 14 22.11 4.66 5.23
N ALA A 15 21.75 5.34 4.15
CA ALA A 15 20.45 5.99 4.00
C ALA A 15 19.26 5.00 3.92
N LEU A 16 19.49 3.82 3.34
CA LEU A 16 18.47 2.77 3.19
C LEU A 16 18.32 1.88 4.44
N LEU A 17 19.35 1.80 5.29
CA LEU A 17 19.37 0.92 6.46
C LEU A 17 18.13 1.09 7.37
N PRO A 18 17.64 2.31 7.65
CA PRO A 18 16.43 2.49 8.47
C PRO A 18 15.18 1.82 7.89
N LEU A 19 15.12 1.65 6.57
CA LEU A 19 14.00 1.03 5.87
C LEU A 19 13.99 -0.49 5.94
N LEU A 20 15.07 -1.11 6.43
CA LEU A 20 15.21 -2.58 6.47
C LEU A 20 14.08 -3.24 7.26
N SER A 21 13.70 -2.66 8.40
CA SER A 21 12.61 -3.17 9.23
C SER A 21 11.27 -3.20 8.47
N GLN A 22 10.97 -2.16 7.70
CA GLN A 22 9.75 -2.06 6.90
C GLN A 22 9.80 -3.01 5.69
N ALA A 23 10.96 -3.17 5.06
CA ALA A 23 11.14 -4.13 3.97
C ALA A 23 10.90 -5.58 4.45
N LEU A 24 11.45 -5.95 5.62
CA LEU A 24 11.23 -7.25 6.24
C LEU A 24 9.77 -7.45 6.64
N TRP A 25 9.10 -6.40 7.12
CA TRP A 25 7.67 -6.44 7.40
C TRP A 25 6.85 -6.74 6.14
N ILE A 26 7.14 -6.06 5.01
CA ILE A 26 6.46 -6.31 3.73
C ILE A 26 6.65 -7.76 3.29
N GLU A 27 7.88 -8.26 3.37
CA GLU A 27 8.22 -9.64 3.01
C GLU A 27 7.45 -10.65 3.86
N GLN A 28 7.51 -10.51 5.19
CA GLN A 28 6.81 -11.40 6.11
C GLN A 28 5.30 -11.38 5.84
N ARG A 29 4.72 -10.18 5.71
CA ARG A 29 3.29 -10.01 5.51
C ARG A 29 2.81 -10.59 4.18
N LEU A 30 3.60 -10.45 3.12
CA LEU A 30 3.33 -11.08 1.83
C LEU A 30 3.25 -12.61 1.96
N TYR A 31 4.18 -13.23 2.69
CA TYR A 31 4.18 -14.68 2.86
C TYR A 31 3.00 -15.16 3.70
N GLU A 32 2.57 -14.41 4.70
CA GLU A 32 1.33 -14.69 5.44
C GLU A 32 0.13 -14.68 4.49
N ILE A 33 0.00 -13.66 3.64
CA ILE A 33 -1.09 -13.56 2.64
C ILE A 33 -1.06 -14.76 1.67
N ILE A 34 0.13 -15.16 1.20
CA ILE A 34 0.28 -16.32 0.33
C ILE A 34 -0.13 -17.60 1.06
N GLN A 35 0.30 -17.77 2.30
CA GLN A 35 -0.03 -18.93 3.13
C GLN A 35 -1.54 -19.01 3.39
N ASP A 36 -2.19 -17.89 3.66
CA ASP A 36 -3.65 -17.82 3.83
C ASP A 36 -4.38 -18.23 2.55
N HIS A 37 -3.91 -17.79 1.38
CA HIS A 37 -4.45 -18.17 0.07
C HIS A 37 -4.30 -19.68 -0.19
N ILE A 38 -3.14 -20.26 0.12
CA ILE A 38 -2.85 -21.68 -0.10
C ILE A 38 -3.60 -22.58 0.88
N SER A 39 -3.76 -22.13 2.13
CA SER A 39 -4.42 -22.90 3.19
C SER A 39 -5.93 -22.94 3.01
N ASN A 40 -6.51 -21.98 2.27
CA ASN A 40 -7.94 -21.87 2.00
C ASN A 40 -8.27 -21.97 0.49
N PRO A 41 -7.93 -23.08 -0.19
CA PRO A 41 -8.08 -23.15 -1.63
C PRO A 41 -9.55 -23.37 -2.02
N ARG A 42 -10.02 -22.70 -3.08
CA ARG A 42 -11.37 -22.91 -3.65
C ARG A 42 -11.58 -24.36 -4.15
N ARG A 43 -10.51 -25.07 -4.49
CA ARG A 43 -10.49 -26.50 -4.84
C ARG A 43 -9.38 -27.20 -4.05
N LYS A 44 -9.73 -28.27 -3.34
CA LYS A 44 -8.82 -29.01 -2.47
C LYS A 44 -7.58 -29.49 -3.24
N GLY A 45 -6.39 -29.12 -2.78
CA GLY A 45 -5.11 -29.64 -3.27
C GLY A 45 -4.49 -28.95 -4.50
N ALA A 46 -5.08 -27.89 -5.03
CA ALA A 46 -4.52 -27.15 -6.17
C ALA A 46 -3.97 -25.78 -5.74
N ASN A 47 -2.64 -25.68 -5.61
CA ASN A 47 -1.97 -24.37 -5.65
C ASN A 47 -1.93 -23.88 -7.11
N ASP A 48 -2.60 -22.77 -7.37
CA ASP A 48 -2.68 -22.12 -8.68
C ASP A 48 -1.60 -21.07 -8.91
N LEU A 49 -0.71 -20.83 -7.93
CA LEU A 49 0.34 -19.83 -8.03
C LEU A 49 1.62 -20.42 -8.59
N ALA A 50 2.18 -19.78 -9.63
CA ALA A 50 3.52 -20.04 -10.12
C ALA A 50 4.57 -19.73 -9.05
N SER A 51 5.79 -20.29 -9.20
CA SER A 51 6.91 -20.16 -8.25
C SER A 51 6.68 -20.73 -6.84
N ILE A 52 5.45 -21.11 -6.52
CA ILE A 52 5.08 -21.61 -5.20
C ILE A 52 4.94 -23.14 -5.31
N ASP A 53 5.72 -23.84 -4.51
CA ASP A 53 5.73 -25.30 -4.45
C ASP A 53 5.60 -25.74 -3.01
N ILE A 54 4.35 -26.03 -2.62
CA ILE A 54 3.97 -26.42 -1.25
C ILE A 54 4.69 -27.67 -0.72
N ARG A 55 5.38 -28.43 -1.60
CA ARG A 55 6.17 -29.60 -1.21
C ARG A 55 7.61 -29.25 -0.85
N LYS A 56 8.08 -28.06 -1.22
CA LYS A 56 9.42 -27.57 -0.90
C LYS A 56 9.34 -26.63 0.29
N THR A 57 10.07 -26.94 1.35
CA THR A 57 10.23 -26.03 2.50
C THR A 57 11.44 -25.13 2.28
N THR A 58 11.22 -23.83 2.15
CA THR A 58 12.25 -22.83 2.37
C THR A 58 12.14 -22.29 3.79
N LEU A 59 13.27 -22.26 4.48
CA LEU A 59 13.39 -21.65 5.80
C LEU A 59 13.74 -20.17 5.64
N LEU A 60 13.07 -19.32 6.41
CA LEU A 60 13.51 -17.93 6.54
C LEU A 60 14.88 -17.86 7.24
N PRO A 61 15.63 -16.75 7.08
CA PRO A 61 16.93 -16.56 7.74
C PRO A 61 16.88 -16.69 9.27
N ASP A 62 15.73 -16.41 9.89
CA ASP A 62 15.52 -16.56 11.34
C ASP A 62 15.07 -17.96 11.75
N SER A 63 14.92 -18.90 10.80
CA SER A 63 14.54 -20.31 10.95
C SER A 63 13.22 -20.62 11.67
N LYS A 64 12.55 -19.59 12.21
CA LYS A 64 11.32 -19.71 13.01
C LYS A 64 10.11 -20.05 12.15
N TYR A 65 10.17 -19.71 10.87
CA TYR A 65 9.11 -19.95 9.91
C TYR A 65 9.63 -20.75 8.71
N SER A 66 8.95 -21.86 8.43
CA SER A 66 9.14 -22.64 7.21
C SER A 66 7.98 -22.37 6.26
N PHE A 67 8.30 -21.96 5.04
CA PHE A 67 7.32 -21.69 4.00
C PHE A 67 7.45 -22.68 2.86
N GLY A 68 6.31 -23.07 2.27
CA GLY A 68 6.22 -23.99 1.15
C GLY A 68 6.64 -23.38 -0.21
N PHE A 69 7.79 -22.70 -0.33
CA PHE A 69 8.17 -21.94 -1.53
C PHE A 69 9.54 -22.36 -2.07
N GLY A 70 9.74 -22.32 -3.39
CA GLY A 70 11.02 -22.68 -4.01
C GLY A 70 12.04 -21.53 -4.09
N ALA A 71 11.58 -20.28 -3.95
CA ALA A 71 12.41 -19.07 -3.98
C ALA A 71 11.62 -17.87 -3.40
N PRO A 72 11.53 -17.74 -2.07
CA PRO A 72 10.71 -16.70 -1.42
C PRO A 72 11.16 -15.28 -1.81
N THR A 73 12.46 -15.00 -1.72
CA THR A 73 13.02 -13.67 -1.98
C THR A 73 12.72 -13.15 -3.39
N ASP A 74 12.68 -14.05 -4.38
CA ASP A 74 12.34 -13.72 -5.76
C ASP A 74 10.92 -13.16 -5.90
N LEU A 75 9.97 -13.63 -5.09
CA LEU A 75 8.59 -13.16 -5.11
C LEU A 75 8.41 -11.84 -4.36
N ALA A 76 9.13 -11.63 -3.26
CA ALA A 76 8.99 -10.43 -2.45
C ALA A 76 9.66 -9.20 -3.07
N LEU A 77 10.79 -9.38 -3.78
CA LEU A 77 11.59 -8.28 -4.31
C LEU A 77 10.81 -7.28 -5.19
N PRO A 78 10.01 -7.70 -6.19
CA PRO A 78 9.24 -6.76 -7.01
C PRO A 78 8.20 -5.98 -6.19
N ILE A 79 7.58 -6.64 -5.21
CA ILE A 79 6.61 -6.00 -4.31
C ILE A 79 7.30 -4.96 -3.43
N ILE A 80 8.39 -5.32 -2.74
CA ILE A 80 9.15 -4.39 -1.89
C ILE A 80 9.63 -3.19 -2.72
N ALA A 81 10.08 -3.42 -3.96
CA ALA A 81 10.52 -2.35 -4.84
C ALA A 81 9.40 -1.37 -5.19
N SER A 82 8.14 -1.83 -5.31
CA SER A 82 7.00 -0.97 -5.60
C SER A 82 6.73 0.08 -4.50
N TYR A 83 7.10 -0.20 -3.25
CA TYR A 83 7.00 0.75 -2.14
C TYR A 83 7.92 1.96 -2.28
N ARG A 84 8.97 1.87 -3.11
CA ARG A 84 9.89 3.00 -3.32
C ARG A 84 9.20 4.23 -3.92
N VAL A 85 8.06 4.05 -4.59
CA VAL A 85 7.26 5.16 -5.11
C VAL A 85 6.76 6.08 -3.99
N PHE A 86 6.63 5.55 -2.77
CA PHE A 86 6.20 6.30 -1.59
C PHE A 86 7.37 6.95 -0.84
N LEU A 87 8.59 6.87 -1.36
CA LEU A 87 9.77 7.52 -0.79
C LEU A 87 10.08 8.82 -1.55
N ASP A 88 10.48 9.84 -0.81
CA ASP A 88 11.05 11.05 -1.38
C ASP A 88 12.53 10.86 -1.78
N LYS A 89 13.18 11.94 -2.21
CA LYS A 89 14.58 11.93 -2.63
C LYS A 89 15.56 11.61 -1.50
N ASP A 90 15.15 11.81 -0.25
CA ASP A 90 15.94 11.56 0.95
C ASP A 90 15.61 10.20 1.58
N TYR A 91 14.86 9.34 0.88
CA TYR A 91 14.37 8.06 1.37
C TYR A 91 13.44 8.16 2.59
N LYS A 92 12.72 9.28 2.72
CA LYS A 92 11.65 9.43 3.73
C LYS A 92 10.31 9.09 3.12
N TRP A 93 9.44 8.48 3.91
CA TRP A 93 8.09 8.16 3.47
C TRP A 93 7.26 9.43 3.25
N ILE A 94 6.66 9.56 2.07
CA ILE A 94 5.72 10.63 1.69
C ILE A 94 4.45 10.54 2.55
N LEU A 95 4.03 9.31 2.87
CA LEU A 95 2.91 8.99 3.75
C LEU A 95 3.43 8.13 4.91
N PRO A 96 2.94 8.27 6.15
CA PRO A 96 3.35 7.40 7.25
C PRO A 96 3.15 5.93 6.88
N PHE A 97 4.21 5.11 6.99
CA PHE A 97 4.21 3.72 6.51
C PHE A 97 3.00 2.91 7.00
N ASN A 98 2.69 3.01 8.29
CA ASN A 98 1.61 2.27 8.92
C ASN A 98 0.20 2.67 8.42
N GLU A 99 0.05 3.82 7.76
CA GLU A 99 -1.26 4.29 7.28
C GLU A 99 -1.63 3.70 5.91
N PHE A 100 -0.65 3.28 5.10
CA PHE A 100 -0.93 2.81 3.74
C PHE A 100 -0.39 1.41 3.45
N ALA A 101 0.60 0.92 4.20
CA ALA A 101 1.37 -0.26 3.80
C ALA A 101 0.51 -1.52 3.67
N GLU A 102 -0.34 -1.83 4.65
CA GLU A 102 -1.21 -3.01 4.58
C GLU A 102 -2.19 -2.91 3.40
N ASP A 103 -2.90 -1.79 3.28
CA ASP A 103 -3.89 -1.59 2.22
C ASP A 103 -3.25 -1.64 0.82
N PHE A 104 -2.06 -1.05 0.68
CA PHE A 104 -1.31 -1.08 -0.55
C PHE A 104 -0.80 -2.49 -0.87
N LEU A 105 -0.30 -3.24 0.13
CA LEU A 105 0.09 -4.65 -0.06
C LEU A 105 -1.09 -5.48 -0.57
N GLN A 106 -2.25 -5.35 0.07
CA GLN A 106 -3.47 -6.04 -0.33
C GLN A 106 -3.90 -5.64 -1.75
N HIS A 107 -3.81 -4.35 -2.09
CA HIS A 107 -4.12 -3.84 -3.41
C HIS A 107 -3.22 -4.48 -4.48
N VAL A 108 -1.90 -4.44 -4.29
CA VAL A 108 -0.92 -4.97 -5.24
C VAL A 108 -1.06 -6.48 -5.39
N TRP A 109 -1.19 -7.20 -4.28
CA TRP A 109 -1.37 -8.64 -4.27
C TRP A 109 -2.64 -9.03 -5.03
N THR A 110 -3.78 -8.49 -4.64
CA THR A 110 -5.11 -8.91 -5.13
C THR A 110 -5.32 -8.51 -6.58
N ASN A 111 -4.90 -7.30 -6.96
CA ASN A 111 -5.24 -6.75 -8.26
C ASN A 111 -4.25 -7.10 -9.36
N TYR A 112 -2.99 -7.37 -9.02
CA TYR A 112 -1.90 -7.54 -9.99
C TYR A 112 -1.12 -8.83 -9.76
N PHE A 113 -0.37 -8.91 -8.65
CA PHE A 113 0.67 -9.91 -8.51
C PHE A 113 0.12 -11.33 -8.46
N ARG A 114 -0.97 -11.57 -7.71
CA ARG A 114 -1.63 -12.88 -7.67
C ARG A 114 -2.14 -13.31 -9.04
N LYS A 115 -2.81 -12.41 -9.78
CA LYS A 115 -3.36 -12.71 -11.11
C LYS A 115 -2.24 -13.10 -12.08
N TYR A 116 -1.12 -12.40 -12.00
CA TYR A 116 0.08 -12.71 -12.78
C TYR A 116 0.63 -14.10 -12.44
N LEU A 117 0.78 -14.43 -11.16
CA LEU A 117 1.26 -15.77 -10.76
C LEU A 117 0.32 -16.89 -11.23
N VAL A 118 -0.99 -16.64 -11.25
CA VAL A 118 -1.98 -17.58 -11.79
C VAL A 118 -1.85 -17.73 -13.31
N SER A 119 -1.65 -16.63 -14.06
CA SER A 119 -1.47 -16.71 -15.51
C SER A 119 -0.18 -17.44 -15.88
N GLU A 120 0.93 -17.17 -15.18
CA GLU A 120 2.20 -17.88 -15.37
C GLU A 120 2.05 -19.38 -15.11
N LYS A 121 1.35 -19.76 -14.04
CA LYS A 121 1.11 -21.17 -13.72
C LYS A 121 0.31 -21.86 -14.82
N THR A 122 -0.70 -21.17 -15.34
CA THR A 122 -1.56 -21.65 -16.43
C THR A 122 -0.77 -21.80 -17.73
N ALA A 123 0.20 -20.93 -17.98
CA ALA A 123 1.14 -21.00 -19.10
C ALA A 123 2.24 -22.07 -18.92
N GLY A 124 2.31 -22.75 -17.76
CA GLY A 124 3.33 -23.76 -17.45
C GLY A 124 4.64 -23.20 -16.89
N ASN A 125 4.72 -21.90 -16.63
CA ASN A 125 5.88 -21.26 -16.03
C ASN A 125 5.83 -21.41 -14.50
N THR A 126 6.85 -22.06 -13.93
CA THR A 126 6.89 -22.33 -12.47
C THR A 126 8.19 -21.91 -11.80
N VAL A 127 9.14 -21.33 -12.53
CA VAL A 127 10.47 -20.97 -12.01
C VAL A 127 10.45 -19.54 -11.46
N GLY A 128 10.57 -19.39 -10.14
CA GLY A 128 10.50 -18.10 -9.45
C GLY A 128 11.50 -17.05 -9.92
N THR A 129 12.76 -17.44 -10.10
CA THR A 129 13.81 -16.55 -10.61
C THR A 129 13.52 -15.99 -12.01
N LYS A 130 12.77 -16.71 -12.85
CA LYS A 130 12.38 -16.21 -14.18
C LYS A 130 11.24 -15.20 -14.07
N ILE A 131 10.30 -15.48 -13.17
CA ILE A 131 9.18 -14.59 -12.86
C ILE A 131 9.70 -13.29 -12.25
N SER A 132 10.57 -13.36 -11.23
CA SER A 132 11.14 -12.19 -10.56
C SER A 132 11.99 -11.31 -11.47
N ARG A 133 12.52 -11.85 -12.57
CA ARG A 133 13.29 -11.10 -13.57
C ARG A 133 12.45 -10.60 -14.74
N ASN A 134 11.15 -10.89 -14.77
CA ASN A 134 10.28 -10.41 -15.83
C ASN A 134 9.99 -8.91 -15.65
N GLN A 135 10.51 -8.11 -16.57
CA GLN A 135 10.38 -6.65 -16.58
C GLN A 135 8.93 -6.16 -16.52
N GLU A 136 7.99 -6.85 -17.18
CA GLU A 136 6.57 -6.47 -17.22
C GLU A 136 5.95 -6.44 -15.82
N ILE A 137 6.38 -7.33 -14.92
CA ILE A 137 5.92 -7.33 -13.53
C ILE A 137 6.39 -6.06 -12.83
N TRP A 138 7.68 -5.74 -12.94
CA TRP A 138 8.25 -4.55 -12.27
C TRP A 138 7.57 -3.27 -12.74
N GLU A 139 7.35 -3.14 -14.05
CA GLU A 139 6.66 -1.99 -14.64
C GLU A 139 5.19 -1.92 -14.20
N SER A 140 4.48 -3.06 -14.23
CA SER A 140 3.08 -3.11 -13.81
C SER A 140 2.91 -2.74 -12.33
N LEU A 141 3.78 -3.25 -11.46
CA LEU A 141 3.79 -2.94 -10.03
C LEU A 141 4.14 -1.48 -9.78
N TYR A 142 5.10 -0.93 -10.52
CA TYR A 142 5.46 0.48 -10.43
C TYR A 142 4.30 1.40 -10.85
N ILE A 143 3.66 1.14 -11.99
CA ILE A 143 2.52 1.92 -12.48
C ILE A 143 1.35 1.83 -11.49
N SER A 144 1.09 0.64 -10.94
CA SER A 144 0.09 0.43 -9.89
C SER A 144 0.39 1.27 -8.64
N ALA A 145 1.63 1.24 -8.16
CA ALA A 145 2.08 2.02 -7.01
C ALA A 145 1.92 3.52 -7.21
N GLN A 146 2.33 4.04 -8.38
CA GLN A 146 2.17 5.45 -8.73
C GLN A 146 0.70 5.86 -8.78
N SER A 147 -0.14 5.03 -9.41
CA SER A 147 -1.57 5.29 -9.50
C SER A 147 -2.22 5.30 -8.11
N TYR A 148 -1.84 4.36 -7.24
CA TYR A 148 -2.32 4.29 -5.86
C TYR A 148 -1.93 5.53 -5.05
N LEU A 149 -0.65 5.93 -5.10
CA LEU A 149 -0.16 7.13 -4.42
C LEU A 149 -0.91 8.38 -4.90
N ASN A 150 -1.06 8.55 -6.21
CA ASN A 150 -1.77 9.69 -6.78
C ASN A 150 -3.23 9.76 -6.32
N GLN A 151 -3.93 8.62 -6.27
CA GLN A 151 -5.29 8.56 -5.74
C GLN A 151 -5.34 8.97 -4.27
N HIS A 152 -4.38 8.52 -3.46
CA HIS A 152 -4.31 8.87 -2.05
C HIS A 152 -4.07 10.37 -1.84
N LEU A 153 -3.13 10.96 -2.59
CA LEU A 153 -2.81 12.38 -2.52
C LEU A 153 -4.00 13.25 -2.96
N VAL A 154 -4.69 12.89 -4.04
CA VAL A 154 -5.90 13.61 -4.49
C VAL A 154 -7.01 13.54 -3.44
N LYS A 155 -7.21 12.39 -2.80
CA LYS A 155 -8.18 12.25 -1.69
C LYS A 155 -7.83 13.19 -0.53
N MET A 156 -6.56 13.25 -0.12
CA MET A 156 -6.10 14.15 0.95
C MET A 156 -6.30 15.64 0.61
N VAL A 157 -6.06 16.03 -0.65
CA VAL A 157 -6.30 17.41 -1.12
C VAL A 157 -7.79 17.76 -1.14
N ASN A 158 -8.65 16.79 -1.46
CA ASN A 158 -10.10 17.02 -1.52
C ASN A 158 -10.76 17.01 -0.13
N SER A 159 -10.26 16.22 0.82
CA SER A 159 -10.74 16.23 2.21
C SER A 159 -10.37 17.52 2.93
N SER A 160 -9.15 18.03 2.72
CA SER A 160 -8.69 19.30 3.30
C SER A 160 -9.44 20.54 2.79
N LYS A 161 -9.97 20.51 1.56
CA LYS A 161 -10.86 21.57 1.04
C LYS A 161 -12.27 21.56 1.62
N SER A 162 -12.70 20.46 2.24
CA SER A 162 -14.06 20.33 2.81
C SER A 162 -14.12 20.73 4.29
N GLU A 163 -12.97 20.94 4.93
CA GLU A 163 -12.82 21.34 6.33
C GLU A 163 -12.48 22.83 6.50
N GLU A 164 -12.83 23.69 5.54
CA GLU A 164 -12.80 25.15 5.79
C GLU A 164 -13.84 25.51 6.86
N PRO A 165 -13.45 26.18 7.96
CA PRO A 165 -14.38 26.54 9.01
C PRO A 165 -15.34 27.59 8.45
N LYS A 166 -16.65 27.27 8.48
CA LYS A 166 -17.70 28.29 8.32
C LYS A 166 -17.45 29.38 9.37
N LEU A 167 -16.92 30.51 8.94
CA LEU A 167 -16.87 31.74 9.73
C LEU A 167 -18.27 31.98 10.28
N THR A 168 -18.40 31.84 11.60
CA THR A 168 -19.62 32.17 12.34
C THR A 168 -19.76 33.69 12.31
N GLU A 169 -20.57 34.17 11.38
CA GLU A 169 -20.96 35.57 11.31
C GLU A 169 -21.84 35.90 12.52
N SER A 170 -21.21 36.47 13.54
CA SER A 170 -21.85 36.97 14.75
C SER A 170 -22.72 38.18 14.43
N THR A 171 -23.99 37.96 14.10
CA THR A 171 -24.97 39.05 13.97
C THR A 171 -25.53 39.42 15.35
N ASN A 172 -24.78 40.24 16.07
CA ASN A 172 -25.29 41.05 17.18
C ASN A 172 -26.27 42.10 16.65
N LYS A 173 -27.58 41.82 16.61
CA LYS A 173 -28.62 42.86 16.46
C LYS A 173 -29.28 43.14 17.81
N ARG A 174 -28.70 44.16 18.43
CA ARG A 174 -29.12 44.89 19.64
C ARG A 174 -30.56 45.40 19.49
N ALA A 175 -31.41 45.00 20.43
CA ALA A 175 -32.73 45.57 20.63
C ALA A 175 -32.66 47.07 20.95
N ARG A 176 -33.50 47.89 20.33
CA ARG A 176 -33.87 49.21 20.84
C ARG A 176 -35.37 49.44 20.68
N ARG A 177 -36.04 49.35 21.83
CA ARG A 177 -37.43 49.77 22.10
C ARG A 177 -37.72 51.16 21.54
N LYS A 178 -38.92 51.35 21.00
CA LYS A 178 -39.70 52.58 21.16
C LYS A 178 -41.18 52.21 21.35
N SER A 179 -41.73 52.70 22.44
CA SER A 179 -43.09 52.48 22.92
C SER A 179 -44.02 53.63 22.54
N ASN A 180 -45.33 53.30 22.51
CA ASN A 180 -46.53 54.11 22.79
C ASN A 180 -47.32 54.77 21.64
N GLY A 181 -48.64 54.52 21.71
CA GLY A 181 -49.74 55.33 21.17
C GLY A 181 -50.75 54.51 20.34
N LEU A 182 -51.71 53.80 20.95
CA LEU A 182 -53.10 54.22 21.27
C LEU A 182 -54.08 54.24 20.07
N ASN A 183 -55.21 53.55 20.31
CA ASN A 183 -56.54 53.64 19.66
C ASN A 183 -56.68 53.09 18.23
N ALA A 184 -57.81 52.53 17.80
CA ALA A 184 -58.99 51.92 18.41
C ALA A 184 -59.81 51.34 17.24
N THR A 185 -60.56 50.27 17.52
CA THR A 185 -61.86 49.90 16.92
C THR A 185 -62.02 49.54 15.43
N SER A 186 -62.74 48.42 15.27
CA SER A 186 -63.79 48.10 14.29
C SER A 186 -63.45 47.28 13.03
N VAL A 187 -63.74 45.97 13.17
CA VAL A 187 -64.49 45.05 12.26
C VAL A 187 -65.65 45.81 11.54
N PRO A 188 -66.23 45.42 10.38
CA PRO A 188 -66.26 44.14 9.65
C PRO A 188 -65.87 44.26 8.15
N LYS A 189 -65.89 43.25 7.27
CA LYS A 189 -66.67 42.00 7.18
C LYS A 189 -65.91 41.01 6.32
#